data_AF-A0A7L2RVD5-F1
#
_entry.id   AF-A0A7L2RVD5-F1
#
_cell.length_a   1.000
_cell.length_b   1.000
_cell.length_c   1.000
_cell.angle_alpha   90.00
_cell.angle_beta   90.00
_cell.angle_gamma   90.00
#
_symmetry.space_group_name_H-M   'P 1'
#
loop_
_entity.id
_entity.type
_entity.pdbx_description
1 polymer ?
#
loop_
_entity_poly.entity_id
_entity_poly.type
_entity_poly.pdbx_seq_one_letter_code
_entity_poly.pdbx_strand_id
1 'polypeptide(L)'
;TGGTGSGKTSIAKFLGQLGAFIIDADKLGHTVYAPSGPAYKPVVAAFGAEILNEDGTINRKVLGAKVFGNKERLKSLTDIVWPEIAQMAKEQVREAGAQGKAVCVLDAAVLLEAGWQDMVHEVWTAIIPEEE
;
A
#
# COMPACT_ATOMS: atom_id res chain seq x y z
N THR A 1 8.83 0.01 7.62
CA THR A 1 8.58 1.38 7.11
C THR A 1 9.89 2.18 7.04
N GLY A 2 9.85 3.47 6.69
CA GLY A 2 11.02 4.32 6.44
C GLY A 2 10.84 5.28 5.25
N GLY A 3 11.58 6.39 5.25
CA GLY A 3 11.49 7.43 4.20
C GLY A 3 11.83 6.93 2.80
N THR A 4 11.39 7.65 1.76
CA THR A 4 11.77 7.36 0.36
C THR A 4 13.28 7.26 0.24
N GLY A 5 13.79 6.28 -0.51
CA GLY A 5 15.24 6.06 -0.66
C GLY A 5 15.89 5.21 0.43
N SER A 6 15.26 4.98 1.59
CA SER A 6 15.92 4.31 2.73
C SER A 6 16.19 2.80 2.61
N GLY A 7 16.01 2.19 1.43
CA GLY A 7 16.35 0.78 1.22
C GLY A 7 15.38 -0.26 1.81
N LYS A 8 14.19 0.14 2.31
CA LYS A 8 13.16 -0.75 2.87
C LYS A 8 12.89 -2.00 2.04
N THR A 9 12.67 -1.83 0.74
CA THR A 9 12.35 -2.94 -0.16
C THR A 9 13.49 -3.96 -0.24
N SER A 10 14.75 -3.52 -0.11
CA SER A 10 15.90 -4.43 -0.04
C SER A 10 15.92 -5.20 1.28
N ILE A 11 15.61 -4.56 2.40
CA ILE A 11 15.46 -5.21 3.71
C ILE A 11 14.32 -6.23 3.68
N ALA A 12 13.15 -5.87 3.14
CA ALA A 12 12.01 -6.77 3.00
C ALA A 12 12.34 -8.00 2.14
N LYS A 13 13.03 -7.82 1.01
CA LYS A 13 13.52 -8.93 0.17
C LYS A 13 14.46 -9.85 0.94
N PHE A 14 15.40 -9.29 1.70
CA PHE A 14 16.33 -10.07 2.52
C PHE A 14 15.59 -10.88 3.60
N LEU A 15 14.62 -10.28 4.30
CA LEU A 15 13.76 -11.00 5.25
C LEU A 15 12.98 -12.14 4.59
N GLY A 16 12.53 -11.93 3.34
CA GLY A 16 11.88 -12.98 2.54
C GLY A 16 12.79 -14.18 2.26
N GLN A 17 14.08 -13.93 1.99
CA GLN A 17 15.09 -14.99 1.82
C GLN A 17 15.33 -15.78 3.11
N LEU A 18 15.14 -15.14 4.28
CA LEU A 18 15.19 -15.79 5.59
C LEU A 18 13.90 -16.53 5.96
N GLY A 19 12.88 -16.52 5.08
CA GLY A 19 11.65 -17.30 5.23
C GLY A 19 10.42 -16.50 5.66
N ALA A 20 10.53 -15.19 5.87
CA ALA A 20 9.37 -14.35 6.17
C ALA A 20 8.43 -14.25 4.96
N PHE A 21 7.12 -14.20 5.23
CA PHE A 21 6.13 -13.91 4.21
C PHE A 21 6.01 -12.39 4.02
N ILE A 22 6.35 -11.90 2.81
CA ILE A 22 6.39 -10.46 2.54
C ILE A 22 5.06 -10.01 1.93
N ILE A 23 4.41 -9.07 2.61
CA ILE A 23 3.20 -8.38 2.16
C ILE A 23 3.62 -7.00 1.68
N ASP A 24 3.53 -6.77 0.38
CA ASP A 24 3.93 -5.53 -0.27
C ASP A 24 2.72 -4.59 -0.39
N ALA A 25 2.66 -3.57 0.46
CA ALA A 25 1.53 -2.66 0.51
C ALA A 25 1.42 -1.77 -0.74
N ASP A 26 2.53 -1.49 -1.43
CA ASP A 26 2.51 -0.72 -2.69
C ASP A 26 1.87 -1.55 -3.81
N LYS A 27 2.17 -2.85 -3.86
CA LYS A 27 1.46 -3.77 -4.76
C LYS A 27 -0.03 -3.89 -4.44
N LEU A 28 -0.38 -3.97 -3.16
CA LEU A 28 -1.78 -3.95 -2.72
C LEU A 28 -2.48 -2.66 -3.14
N GLY A 29 -1.81 -1.52 -2.98
CA GLY A 29 -2.32 -0.22 -3.42
C GLY A 29 -2.60 -0.18 -4.92
N HIS A 30 -1.84 -0.88 -5.76
CA HIS A 30 -2.14 -0.96 -7.19
C HIS A 30 -3.34 -1.87 -7.51
N THR A 31 -3.52 -2.96 -6.76
CA THR A 31 -4.60 -3.92 -7.01
C THR A 31 -5.93 -3.47 -6.40
N VAL A 32 -5.91 -2.69 -5.32
CA VAL A 32 -7.10 -2.27 -4.58
C VAL A 32 -8.11 -1.51 -5.44
N TYR A 33 -7.62 -0.73 -6.40
CA TYR A 33 -8.45 0.06 -7.32
C TYR A 33 -8.29 -0.38 -8.79
N ALA A 34 -7.77 -1.58 -9.04
CA ALA A 34 -7.92 -2.20 -10.36
C ALA A 34 -9.43 -2.43 -10.65
N PRO A 35 -9.89 -2.59 -11.91
CA PRO A 35 -11.33 -2.67 -12.23
C PRO A 35 -12.15 -3.68 -11.40
N SER A 36 -11.53 -4.78 -10.95
CA SER A 36 -12.14 -5.80 -10.07
C SER A 36 -11.89 -5.58 -8.58
N GLY A 37 -11.08 -4.59 -8.22
CA GLY A 37 -10.70 -4.26 -6.85
C GLY A 37 -11.78 -3.50 -6.10
N PRO A 38 -11.80 -3.61 -4.76
CA PRO A 38 -12.87 -3.05 -3.93
C PRO A 38 -12.95 -1.51 -3.98
N ALA A 39 -11.80 -0.84 -4.18
CA ALA A 39 -11.73 0.62 -4.21
C ALA A 39 -12.01 1.23 -5.59
N TYR A 40 -12.16 0.42 -6.66
CA TYR A 40 -12.32 0.96 -8.02
C TYR A 40 -13.54 1.89 -8.16
N LYS A 41 -14.74 1.39 -7.83
CA LYS A 41 -15.97 2.19 -7.97
C LYS A 41 -15.95 3.44 -7.06
N PRO A 42 -15.58 3.34 -5.76
CA PRO A 42 -15.45 4.52 -4.90
C PRO A 42 -14.44 5.55 -5.43
N VAL A 43 -13.28 5.13 -5.92
CA VAL A 43 -12.28 6.06 -6.48
C VAL A 43 -12.80 6.75 -7.74
N VAL A 44 -13.43 6.00 -8.66
CA VAL A 44 -14.04 6.60 -9.86
C VAL A 44 -15.17 7.58 -9.50
N ALA A 45 -15.99 7.25 -8.50
CA ALA A 45 -17.04 8.15 -8.02
C ALA A 45 -16.48 9.45 -7.41
N ALA A 46 -15.36 9.38 -6.69
CA ALA A 46 -14.76 10.54 -6.02
C ALA A 46 -13.92 11.44 -6.96
N PHE A 47 -13.28 10.85 -7.97
CA PHE A 47 -12.33 11.55 -8.84
C PHE A 47 -12.79 11.74 -10.29
N GLY A 48 -13.93 11.14 -10.63
CA GLY A 48 -14.59 11.22 -11.93
C GLY A 48 -14.04 10.23 -12.97
N ALA A 49 -14.82 9.98 -14.02
CA ALA A 49 -14.47 9.02 -15.08
C ALA A 49 -13.27 9.46 -15.93
N GLU A 50 -12.86 10.73 -15.86
CA GLU A 50 -11.67 11.26 -16.54
C GLU A 50 -10.35 10.65 -16.03
N ILE A 51 -10.37 9.96 -14.90
CA ILE A 51 -9.20 9.22 -14.42
C ILE A 51 -9.04 7.86 -15.10
N LEU A 52 -9.96 7.46 -15.98
CA LEU A 52 -9.93 6.16 -16.63
C LEU A 52 -9.15 6.20 -17.94
N ASN A 53 -8.42 5.12 -18.21
CA ASN A 53 -7.90 4.80 -19.53
C ASN A 53 -9.04 4.28 -20.43
N GLU A 54 -8.77 4.16 -21.73
CA GLU A 54 -9.72 3.61 -22.71
C GLU A 54 -10.14 2.16 -22.40
N ASP A 55 -9.27 1.38 -21.75
CA ASP A 55 -9.54 0.00 -21.31
C ASP A 55 -10.33 -0.09 -20.00
N GLY A 56 -10.72 1.06 -19.42
CA GLY A 56 -11.42 1.13 -18.14
C GLY A 56 -10.54 0.96 -16.90
N THR A 57 -9.22 0.88 -17.03
CA THR A 57 -8.31 0.89 -15.87
C THR A 57 -8.07 2.32 -15.37
N ILE A 58 -7.74 2.49 -14.08
CA ILE A 58 -7.40 3.81 -13.55
C ILE A 58 -6.02 4.27 -14.08
N ASN A 59 -6.01 5.43 -14.72
CA ASN A 59 -4.82 6.15 -15.12
C ASN A 59 -4.14 6.79 -13.89
N ARG A 60 -3.13 6.08 -13.36
CA ARG A 60 -2.35 6.51 -12.20
C ARG A 60 -1.66 7.87 -12.39
N LYS A 61 -1.28 8.23 -13.61
CA LYS A 61 -0.66 9.54 -13.88
C LYS A 61 -1.67 10.67 -13.71
N VAL A 62 -2.89 10.48 -14.21
CA VAL A 62 -3.99 11.45 -14.07
C VAL A 62 -4.46 11.53 -12.62
N LEU A 63 -4.68 10.39 -11.97
CA LEU A 63 -5.05 10.34 -10.56
C LEU A 63 -3.97 10.98 -9.67
N GLY A 64 -2.70 10.63 -9.91
CA GLY A 64 -1.53 11.20 -9.25
C GLY A 64 -1.48 12.72 -9.39
N ALA A 65 -1.68 13.25 -10.59
CA ALA A 65 -1.72 14.70 -10.84
C ALA A 65 -2.87 15.41 -10.10
N LYS A 66 -4.01 14.74 -9.88
CA LYS A 66 -5.14 15.30 -9.12
C LYS A 66 -4.90 15.35 -7.61
N VAL A 67 -4.08 14.45 -7.06
CA VAL A 67 -3.81 14.38 -5.62
C VAL A 67 -2.49 15.03 -5.21
N PHE A 68 -1.52 15.12 -6.13
CA PHE A 68 -0.21 15.69 -5.85
C PHE A 68 -0.33 17.17 -5.48
N GLY A 69 0.26 17.54 -4.33
CA GLY A 69 0.19 18.90 -3.80
C GLY A 69 -1.17 19.31 -3.23
N ASN A 70 -2.21 18.46 -3.30
CA ASN A 70 -3.54 18.74 -2.77
C ASN A 70 -3.87 17.80 -1.60
N LYS A 71 -3.74 18.31 -0.37
CA LYS A 71 -3.95 17.54 0.86
C LYS A 71 -5.37 16.96 0.98
N GLU A 72 -6.40 17.71 0.58
CA GLU A 72 -7.81 17.26 0.67
C GLU A 72 -8.12 16.14 -0.34
N ARG A 73 -7.62 16.28 -1.56
CA ARG A 73 -7.74 15.25 -2.61
C ARG A 73 -6.95 14.01 -2.25
N LEU A 74 -5.73 14.17 -1.75
CA LEU A 74 -4.93 13.05 -1.25
C LEU A 74 -5.66 12.33 -0.11
N LYS A 75 -6.19 13.08 0.86
CA LYS A 75 -6.97 12.51 1.97
C LYS A 75 -8.19 11.73 1.46
N SER A 76 -8.92 12.30 0.51
CA SER A 76 -10.09 11.64 -0.09
C SER A 76 -9.72 10.31 -0.76
N LEU A 77 -8.57 10.24 -1.44
CA LEU A 77 -8.06 8.99 -2.00
C LEU A 77 -7.68 8.00 -0.89
N THR A 78 -6.88 8.44 0.08
CA THR A 78 -6.37 7.58 1.15
C THR A 78 -7.48 7.05 2.06
N ASP A 79 -8.51 7.84 2.35
CA ASP A 79 -9.69 7.42 3.11
C ASP A 79 -10.44 6.27 2.42
N ILE A 80 -10.40 6.22 1.10
CA ILE A 80 -11.00 5.14 0.30
C ILE A 80 -10.05 3.92 0.24
N VAL A 81 -8.77 4.13 -0.05
CA VAL A 81 -7.87 3.01 -0.39
C VAL A 81 -7.24 2.34 0.82
N TRP A 82 -6.94 3.07 1.91
CA TRP A 82 -6.21 2.50 3.04
C TRP A 82 -7.00 1.44 3.82
N PRO A 83 -8.32 1.60 4.09
CA PRO A 83 -9.09 0.54 4.74
C PRO A 83 -9.11 -0.75 3.92
N GLU A 84 -9.23 -0.64 2.60
CA GLU A 84 -9.25 -1.77 1.68
C GLU A 84 -7.88 -2.46 1.58
N ILE A 85 -6.78 -1.69 1.52
CA ILE A 85 -5.42 -2.26 1.57
C ILE A 85 -5.20 -2.99 2.89
N ALA A 86 -5.64 -2.42 4.02
CA ALA A 86 -5.53 -3.05 5.32
C ALA A 86 -6.29 -4.39 5.38
N GLN A 87 -7.48 -4.45 4.78
CA GLN A 87 -8.26 -5.69 4.67
C GLN A 87 -7.53 -6.74 3.82
N MET A 88 -7.01 -6.35 2.65
CA MET A 88 -6.25 -7.26 1.79
C MET A 88 -4.97 -7.77 2.48
N ALA A 89 -4.27 -6.91 3.22
CA ALA A 89 -3.10 -7.30 4.00
C ALA A 89 -3.46 -8.32 5.10
N LYS A 90 -4.57 -8.10 5.82
CA LYS A 90 -5.08 -9.05 6.83
C LYS A 90 -5.43 -10.41 6.22
N GLU A 91 -6.00 -10.43 5.02
CA GLU A 91 -6.27 -11.68 4.31
C GLU A 91 -4.96 -12.41 3.98
N GLN A 92 -3.96 -11.72 3.44
CA GLN A 92 -2.66 -12.32 3.15
C GLN A 92 -1.96 -12.86 4.42
N VAL A 93 -2.10 -12.19 5.56
CA VAL A 93 -1.61 -12.73 6.85
C VAL A 93 -2.33 -14.06 7.19
N ARG A 94 -3.66 -14.13 7.01
CA ARG A 94 -4.42 -15.35 7.27
C ARG A 94 -4.01 -16.48 6.33
N GLU A 95 -3.87 -16.20 5.04
CA GLU A 95 -3.43 -17.16 4.03
C GLU A 95 -2.02 -17.68 4.32
N ALA A 96 -1.09 -16.79 4.69
CA ALA A 96 0.26 -17.15 5.09
C ALA A 96 0.26 -18.06 6.33
N GLY A 97 -0.59 -17.75 7.33
CA GLY A 97 -0.78 -18.59 8.50
C GLY A 97 -1.29 -20.00 8.15
N ALA A 98 -2.26 -20.09 7.23
CA ALA A 98 -2.77 -21.39 6.74
C ALA A 98 -1.71 -22.20 5.98
N GLN A 99 -0.71 -21.53 5.39
CA GLN A 99 0.45 -22.15 4.74
C GLN A 99 1.60 -22.47 5.72
N GLY A 100 1.41 -22.26 7.03
CA GLY A 100 2.41 -22.55 8.06
C GLY A 100 3.51 -21.50 8.18
N LYS A 101 3.31 -20.27 7.67
CA LYS A 101 4.27 -19.18 7.85
C LYS A 101 4.20 -18.65 9.27
N ALA A 102 5.35 -18.61 9.95
CA ALA A 102 5.45 -18.12 11.31
C ALA A 102 5.59 -16.59 11.40
N VAL A 103 6.17 -15.95 10.38
CA VAL A 103 6.45 -14.50 10.36
C VAL A 103 5.93 -13.88 9.07
N CYS A 104 5.19 -12.79 9.20
CA CYS A 104 4.78 -11.93 8.09
C CYS A 104 5.40 -10.54 8.26
N VAL A 105 5.82 -9.93 7.15
CA VAL A 105 6.36 -8.57 7.12
C VAL A 105 5.48 -7.73 6.21
N LEU A 106 4.87 -6.69 6.79
CA LEU A 106 4.16 -5.67 6.04
C LEU A 106 5.16 -4.59 5.59
N ASP A 107 5.58 -4.63 4.33
CA ASP A 107 6.40 -3.58 3.72
C ASP A 107 5.48 -2.45 3.22
N ALA A 108 5.44 -1.37 4.01
CA ALA A 108 4.63 -0.19 3.74
C ALA A 108 5.42 1.09 4.05
N ALA A 109 5.50 2.01 3.09
CA ALA A 109 6.08 3.33 3.28
C ALA A 109 5.21 4.20 4.20
N VAL A 110 3.88 4.11 4.04
CA VAL A 110 2.88 4.92 4.77
C VAL A 110 2.35 4.23 6.04
N LEU A 111 3.09 3.28 6.61
CA LEU A 111 2.61 2.42 7.71
C LEU A 111 2.06 3.24 8.89
N LEU A 112 2.76 4.30 9.29
CA LEU A 112 2.41 5.11 10.46
C LEU A 112 1.31 6.13 10.10
N GLU A 113 1.40 6.73 8.93
CA GLU A 113 0.43 7.69 8.40
C GLU A 113 -0.95 7.04 8.18
N ALA A 114 -0.97 5.77 7.76
CA ALA A 114 -2.17 4.99 7.55
C ALA A 114 -2.71 4.34 8.84
N GLY A 115 -2.02 4.49 9.98
CA GLY A 115 -2.43 3.90 11.26
C GLY A 115 -2.30 2.38 11.31
N TRP A 116 -1.47 1.77 10.46
CA TRP A 116 -1.34 0.32 10.36
C TRP A 116 -0.40 -0.29 11.41
N GLN A 117 0.19 0.51 12.30
CA GLN A 117 0.94 0.00 13.45
C GLN A 117 0.09 -0.91 14.35
N ASP A 118 -1.23 -0.70 14.42
CA ASP A 118 -2.15 -1.54 15.19
C ASP A 118 -2.38 -2.93 14.55
N MET A 119 -1.89 -3.14 13.32
CA MET A 119 -1.97 -4.41 12.61
C MET A 119 -0.73 -5.29 12.79
N VAL A 120 0.33 -4.78 13.42
CA VAL A 120 1.62 -5.46 13.52
C VAL A 120 2.07 -5.57 14.98
N HIS A 121 2.89 -6.57 15.29
CA HIS A 121 3.46 -6.74 16.62
C HIS A 121 4.65 -5.82 16.87
N GLU A 122 5.41 -5.50 15.81
CA GLU A 122 6.61 -4.69 15.87
C GLU A 122 6.67 -3.76 14.66
N VAL A 123 7.19 -2.54 14.87
CA VAL A 123 7.46 -1.58 13.81
C VAL A 123 8.97 -1.48 13.62
N TRP A 124 9.43 -1.91 12.45
CA TRP A 124 10.83 -1.75 12.04
C TRP A 124 10.94 -0.62 11.02
N THR A 125 11.86 0.32 11.26
CA THR A 125 12.06 1.51 10.43
C THR A 125 13.45 1.52 9.84
N ALA A 126 13.54 1.59 8.51
CA ALA A 126 14.79 1.80 7.79
C ALA A 126 15.08 3.30 7.69
N ILE A 127 16.22 3.73 8.22
CA ILE A 127 16.65 5.12 8.26
C ILE A 127 17.97 5.29 7.50
N ILE A 128 18.09 6.43 6.83
CA ILE A 128 19.33 6.95 6.24
C ILE A 128 19.38 8.46 6.57
N PRO A 129 20.56 9.10 6.62
CA PRO A 129 20.67 10.56 6.63
C PRO A 129 19.91 11.18 5.46
N GLU A 130 19.42 12.42 5.63
CA GLU A 130 18.70 13.13 4.56
C GLU A 130 19.62 13.53 3.38
N GLU A 131 20.93 13.63 3.63
CA GLU A 131 21.95 14.07 2.66
C GLU A 131 22.50 12.93 1.77
N GLU A 132 22.12 11.67 2.03
CA GLU A 132 22.47 10.49 1.22
C GLU A 132 21.49 10.27 0.06
#